data_AF-A0A7C3V8K2-F1
#
_entry.id   AF-A0A7C3V8K2-F1
#
_cell.length_a   1.000
_cell.length_b   1.000
_cell.length_c   1.000
_cell.angle_alpha   90.00
_cell.angle_beta   90.00
_cell.angle_gamma   90.00
#
_symmetry.space_group_name_H-M   'P 1'
#
loop_
_entity.id
_entity.type
_entity.pdbx_description
1 polymer ?
#
loop_
_entity_poly.entity_id
_entity_poly.type
_entity_poly.pdbx_seq_one_letter_code
_entity_poly.pdbx_strand_id
1 'polypeptide(L)' 'EPKTNHAVNIAIDAEKIKVSGINLKKEMEKTEMDIINRVMKISGGVKEKAAKMLGLNRTTLIEKLKRYEKNKK' A
#
# COMPACT_ATOMS: atom_id res chain seq x y z
N GLU A 1 14.22 -11.33 -15.93
CA GLU A 1 12.96 -10.54 -15.91
C GLU A 1 11.81 -11.44 -15.49
N PRO A 2 10.95 -11.09 -14.52
CA PRO A 2 9.70 -11.81 -14.31
C PRO A 2 8.52 -10.89 -14.66
N LYS A 3 8.07 -10.93 -15.91
CA LYS A 3 6.83 -10.24 -16.36
C LYS A 3 5.57 -11.11 -16.22
N THR A 4 5.68 -12.33 -15.65
CA THR A 4 4.61 -13.34 -15.70
C THR A 4 3.65 -13.32 -14.49
N ASN A 5 3.94 -12.58 -13.41
CA ASN A 5 3.14 -12.64 -12.17
C ASN A 5 1.94 -11.68 -12.12
N HIS A 6 1.85 -10.68 -13.01
CA HIS A 6 0.83 -9.64 -12.90
C HIS A 6 -0.54 -10.10 -13.42
N ALA A 7 -0.58 -10.82 -14.56
CA ALA A 7 -1.82 -11.27 -15.17
C ALA A 7 -2.54 -12.36 -14.34
N VAL A 8 -1.78 -13.25 -13.70
CA VAL A 8 -2.33 -14.34 -12.87
C VAL A 8 -3.04 -13.81 -11.62
N ASN A 9 -2.48 -12.78 -10.97
CA ASN A 9 -3.09 -12.18 -9.78
C ASN A 9 -4.41 -11.46 -10.10
N ILE A 10 -4.49 -10.78 -11.26
CA ILE A 10 -5.70 -10.05 -11.67
C ILE A 10 -6.89 -11.01 -11.88
N ALA A 11 -6.65 -12.17 -12.49
CA ALA A 11 -7.71 -13.18 -12.72
C ALA A 11 -8.24 -13.75 -11.40
N ILE A 12 -7.36 -14.05 -10.44
CA ILE A 12 -7.70 -14.56 -9.11
C ILE A 12 -8.49 -13.50 -8.31
N ASP A 13 -8.08 -12.23 -8.39
CA ASP A 13 -8.76 -11.14 -7.70
C ASP A 13 -10.17 -10.90 -8.27
N ALA A 14 -10.34 -10.97 -9.60
CA ALA A 14 -11.63 -10.82 -10.26
C ALA A 14 -12.63 -11.91 -9.86
N GLU A 15 -12.19 -13.16 -9.75
CA GLU A 15 -13.02 -14.28 -9.31
C GLU A 15 -13.43 -14.14 -7.84
N LYS A 16 -12.51 -13.68 -6.98
CA LYS A 16 -12.79 -13.36 -5.58
C LYS A 16 -13.82 -12.24 -5.41
N ILE A 17 -13.68 -11.16 -6.17
CA ILE A 17 -14.61 -10.02 -6.16
C ILE A 17 -16.02 -10.49 -6.52
N LYS A 18 -16.15 -11.42 -7.48
CA LYS A 18 -17.44 -11.96 -7.95
C LYS A 18 -18.19 -12.75 -6.88
N VAL A 19 -17.48 -13.41 -5.97
CA VAL A 19 -18.08 -14.32 -4.96
C VAL A 19 -18.43 -13.60 -3.66
N SER A 20 -17.57 -12.70 -3.17
CA SER A 20 -17.76 -12.07 -1.85
C SER A 20 -17.98 -10.56 -1.88
N GLY A 21 -17.92 -9.93 -3.05
CA GLY A 21 -17.73 -8.50 -3.16
C GLY A 21 -16.36 -8.05 -2.66
N ILE A 22 -16.04 -6.77 -2.86
CA ILE A 22 -14.79 -6.15 -2.42
C ILE A 22 -15.06 -4.92 -1.60
N ASN A 23 -14.43 -4.85 -0.43
CA ASN A 23 -14.37 -3.62 0.34
C ASN A 23 -13.22 -2.77 -0.20
N LEU A 24 -13.53 -1.90 -1.16
CA LEU A 24 -12.57 -1.01 -1.81
C LEU A 24 -11.74 -0.21 -0.81
N LYS A 25 -12.36 0.23 0.29
CA LYS A 25 -11.67 0.99 1.33
C LYS A 25 -10.55 0.17 1.98
N LYS A 26 -10.85 -1.09 2.34
CA LYS A 26 -9.88 -2.00 2.97
C LYS A 26 -8.73 -2.36 2.02
N GLU A 27 -9.04 -2.64 0.75
CA GLU A 27 -8.02 -3.01 -0.24
C GLU A 27 -7.13 -1.81 -0.62
N MET A 28 -7.70 -0.61 -0.69
CA MET A 28 -6.94 0.63 -0.89
C MET A 28 -6.00 0.88 0.29
N GLU A 29 -6.47 0.73 1.53
CA GLU A 29 -5.63 0.87 2.73
C GLU A 29 -4.47 -0.13 2.74
N LYS A 30 -4.71 -1.39 2.36
CA LYS A 30 -3.68 -2.42 2.26
C LYS A 30 -2.65 -2.08 1.18
N THR A 31 -3.11 -1.72 -0.01
CA THR A 31 -2.24 -1.35 -1.13
C THR A 31 -1.40 -0.12 -0.80
N GLU A 32 -2.01 0.90 -0.20
CA GLU A 32 -1.31 2.10 0.24
C GLU A 32 -0.23 1.78 1.28
N MET A 33 -0.54 0.92 2.26
CA MET A 33 0.42 0.48 3.27
C MET A 33 1.60 -0.30 2.66
N ASP A 34 1.33 -1.17 1.68
CA ASP A 34 2.38 -1.90 0.96
C ASP A 34 3.31 -0.96 0.19
N ILE A 35 2.77 0.06 -0.46
CA ILE A 35 3.54 1.09 -1.16
C ILE A 35 4.40 1.89 -0.17
N ILE A 36 3.81 2.36 0.94
CA ILE A 36 4.53 3.10 1.98
C ILE A 36 5.67 2.26 2.55
N ASN A 37 5.43 0.97 2.83
CA ASN A 37 6.45 0.07 3.34
C ASN A 37 7.60 -0.13 2.34
N ARG A 38 7.30 -0.29 1.04
CA ARG A 38 8.33 -0.41 0.00
C ARG A 38 9.16 0.87 -0.08
N VAL A 39 8.53 2.02 -0.09
CA VAL A 39 9.22 3.31 -0.16
C VAL A 39 10.04 3.57 1.11
N MET A 40 9.54 3.22 2.29
CA MET A 40 10.30 3.30 3.55
C MET A 40 11.55 2.41 3.54
N LYS A 41 11.48 1.22 2.93
CA LYS A 41 12.67 0.37 2.74
C LYS A 41 13.67 1.01 1.78
N ILE A 42 13.21 1.51 0.64
CA ILE A 42 14.06 2.19 -0.36
C ILE A 42 14.68 3.47 0.21
N SER A 43 13.95 4.18 1.08
CA SER A 43 14.43 5.39 1.72
C SER A 43 15.39 5.15 2.90
N GLY A 44 15.58 3.90 3.32
CA GLY A 44 16.39 3.53 4.49
C GLY A 44 15.74 3.95 5.81
N GLY A 45 14.41 4.01 5.88
CA GLY A 45 13.68 4.45 7.08
C GLY A 45 13.58 5.96 7.26
N VAL A 46 14.16 6.74 6.34
CA VAL A 46 14.09 8.21 6.38
C VAL A 46 12.71 8.66 5.90
N LYS A 47 11.86 9.07 6.86
CA LYS A 47 10.46 9.50 6.62
C LYS A 47 10.36 10.65 5.61
N GLU A 48 11.30 11.59 5.66
CA GLU A 48 11.31 12.73 4.75
C GLU A 48 11.61 12.32 3.29
N LYS A 49 12.59 11.44 3.11
CA LYS A 49 12.92 10.87 1.81
C LYS A 49 11.77 10.03 1.27
N ALA A 50 11.13 9.23 2.13
CA ALA A 50 9.94 8.47 1.75
C ALA A 50 8.77 9.38 1.32
N ALA A 51 8.50 10.45 2.07
CA ALA A 51 7.45 11.41 1.73
C ALA A 51 7.72 12.08 0.37
N LYS A 52 8.98 12.49 0.11
CA LYS A 52 9.40 13.04 -1.19
C LYS A 52 9.20 12.03 -2.33
N MET A 53 9.55 10.75 -2.13
CA MET A 53 9.36 9.70 -3.12
C MET A 53 7.89 9.39 -3.41
N LEU A 54 7.01 9.60 -2.42
CA LEU A 54 5.56 9.46 -2.57
C LEU A 54 4.88 10.74 -3.10
N GLY A 55 5.60 11.84 -3.27
CA GLY A 55 5.03 13.14 -3.61
C GLY A 55 4.11 13.71 -2.52
N LEU A 56 4.32 13.30 -1.26
CA LEU A 56 3.50 13.69 -0.12
C LEU A 56 4.22 14.68 0.79
N ASN A 57 3.45 15.47 1.52
CA ASN A 57 3.98 16.22 2.66
C ASN A 57 4.44 15.25 3.76
N ARG A 58 5.58 15.56 4.39
CA ARG A 58 6.12 14.77 5.51
C ARG A 58 5.10 14.57 6.62
N THR A 59 4.35 15.62 6.97
CA THR A 59 3.29 15.58 7.99
C THR A 59 2.17 14.62 7.60
N THR A 60 1.73 14.64 6.34
CA THR A 60 0.72 13.71 5.81
C THR A 60 1.16 12.25 5.92
N LEU A 61 2.41 11.95 5.56
CA LEU A 61 2.95 10.60 5.71
C LEU A 61 2.97 10.17 7.18
N ILE A 62 3.39 11.04 8.09
CA ILE A 62 3.41 10.76 9.53
C ILE A 62 2.00 10.48 10.06
N GLU A 63 1.00 11.25 9.66
CA GLU A 63 -0.40 11.01 10.05
C GLU A 63 -0.94 9.69 9.51
N LYS A 64 -0.65 9.36 8.26
CA LYS A 64 -1.00 8.06 7.67
C LYS A 64 -0.38 6.91 8.47
N LEU A 65 0.92 6.98 8.78
CA LEU A 65 1.61 5.97 9.59
C LEU A 65 0.97 5.80 10.98
N LYS A 66 0.62 6.90 11.67
CA LYS A 66 -0.05 6.85 12.97
C LYS A 66 -1.44 6.19 12.89
N ARG A 67 -2.21 6.45 11.82
CA ARG A 67 -3.51 5.81 11.61
C ARG A 67 -3.35 4.31 11.37
N TYR A 68 -2.37 3.89 10.58
CA TYR A 68 -2.10 2.47 10.35
C TYR A 68 -1.59 1.74 11.60
N GLU A 69 -0.79 2.38 12.44
CA GLU A 69 -0.37 1.81 13.73
C GLU A 69 -1.57 1.55 14.65
N LYS A 70 -2.56 2.45 14.66
CA LYS A 70 -3.80 2.28 15.44
C LYS A 70 -4.70 1.18 14.88
N ASN A 71 -4.83 1.08 13.55
CA ASN A 71 -5.65 0.06 12.89
C ASN A 71 -5.03 -1.36 12.93
N LYS A 72 -3.80 -1.51 13.45
CA LYS A 72 -3.11 -2.78 13.60
C LYS A 72 -3.31 -3.42 14.99
N LYS A 73 -3.87 -2.67 15.95
CA LYS A 73 -4.30 -3.15 17.28
C LYS A 73 -5.74 -3.64 17.21
#